data_AF-A0A350Y3J8-F1
#
_entry.id   AF-A0A350Y3J8-F1
#
_cell.length_a   1.000
_cell.length_b   1.000
_cell.length_c   1.000
_cell.angle_alpha   90.00
_cell.angle_beta   90.00
_cell.angle_gamma   90.00
#
_symmetry.space_group_name_H-M   'P 1'
#
loop_
_entity.id
_entity.type
_entity.pdbx_description
1 polymer ?
#
loop_
_entity_poly.entity_id
_entity_poly.type
_entity_poly.pdbx_seq_one_letter_code
_entity_poly.pdbx_strand_id
1 'polypeptide(L)'
;NPLHPEVQQLILDLIVEVISKYDVDGIQLDDHFGMPVELGYDSFTVGLYQQDHQGRNPPSYPLEPEWMRWRADQINQFIKRIVKTVKSIKPNCLVTLSPNSQTFAYKYYLQDWFSWVQRGWIEELILQVYRDNLSAFQTE
;
A
#
# COMPACT_ATOMS: atom_id res chain seq x y z
N ASN A 1 3.63 -0.72 -11.29
CA ASN A 1 4.62 -0.30 -10.27
C ASN A 1 4.05 0.90 -9.53
N PRO A 2 3.75 0.81 -8.22
CA PRO A 2 3.14 1.91 -7.43
C PRO A 2 4.03 3.15 -7.26
N LEU A 3 5.30 3.09 -7.64
CA LEU A 3 6.21 4.24 -7.57
C LEU A 3 6.13 5.13 -8.81
N HIS A 4 5.59 4.64 -9.93
CA HIS A 4 5.45 5.43 -11.15
C HIS A 4 4.35 6.49 -11.01
N PRO A 5 4.64 7.79 -11.24
CA PRO A 5 3.66 8.87 -11.12
C PRO A 5 2.42 8.67 -12.00
N GLU A 6 2.59 8.15 -13.21
CA GLU A 6 1.50 7.88 -14.15
C GLU A 6 0.58 6.76 -13.67
N VAL A 7 1.13 5.72 -13.03
CA VAL A 7 0.35 4.64 -12.43
C VAL A 7 -0.41 5.18 -11.21
N GLN A 8 0.25 5.97 -10.37
CA GLN A 8 -0.40 6.63 -9.23
C GLN A 8 -1.55 7.53 -9.69
N GLN A 9 -1.34 8.30 -10.75
CA GLN A 9 -2.36 9.20 -11.30
C GLN A 9 -3.56 8.44 -11.84
N LEU A 10 -3.32 7.37 -12.62
CA LEU A 10 -4.39 6.52 -13.14
C LEU A 10 -5.27 5.97 -12.01
N ILE A 11 -4.67 5.39 -10.97
CA ILE A 11 -5.41 4.85 -9.83
C ILE A 11 -6.16 5.94 -9.08
N LEU A 12 -5.54 7.11 -8.90
CA LEU A 12 -6.18 8.25 -8.23
C LEU A 12 -7.39 8.75 -9.04
N ASP A 13 -7.28 8.84 -10.35
CA ASP A 13 -8.36 9.29 -11.24
C ASP A 13 -9.54 8.33 -11.20
N LEU A 14 -9.29 7.02 -11.17
CA LEU A 14 -10.34 6.00 -11.00
C LEU A 14 -11.06 6.16 -9.65
N ILE A 15 -10.32 6.35 -8.56
CA ILE A 15 -10.90 6.59 -7.23
C ILE A 15 -11.75 7.87 -7.24
N VAL A 16 -11.21 8.96 -7.79
CA VAL A 16 -11.90 10.25 -7.89
C VAL A 16 -13.18 10.12 -8.71
N GLU A 17 -13.13 9.41 -9.83
CA GLU A 17 -14.31 9.14 -10.65
C GLU A 17 -15.39 8.42 -9.84
N VAL A 18 -15.03 7.34 -9.14
CA VAL A 18 -15.98 6.54 -8.34
C VAL A 18 -16.65 7.40 -7.26
N ILE A 19 -15.88 8.11 -6.44
CA ILE A 19 -16.43 8.87 -5.30
C ILE A 19 -17.19 10.13 -5.74
N SER A 20 -16.95 10.62 -6.95
CA SER A 20 -17.58 11.85 -7.46
C SER A 20 -18.83 11.57 -8.30
N LYS A 21 -18.87 10.44 -9.03
CA LYS A 21 -19.98 10.12 -9.93
C LYS A 21 -21.01 9.16 -9.33
N TYR A 22 -20.65 8.42 -8.29
CA TYR A 22 -21.51 7.40 -7.71
C TYR A 22 -21.78 7.71 -6.23
N ASP A 23 -22.97 7.34 -5.78
CA ASP A 23 -23.36 7.47 -4.38
C ASP A 23 -22.82 6.28 -3.57
N VAL A 24 -21.54 6.38 -3.20
CA VAL A 24 -20.84 5.39 -2.38
C VAL A 24 -20.42 5.98 -1.03
N ASP A 25 -20.51 5.19 0.03
CA ASP A 25 -20.08 5.60 1.38
C ASP A 25 -18.56 5.53 1.57
N GLY A 26 -17.85 4.77 0.74
CA GLY A 26 -16.44 4.50 0.93
C GLY A 26 -15.78 3.82 -0.26
N ILE A 27 -14.46 3.68 -0.17
CA ILE A 27 -13.65 2.81 -1.02
C ILE A 27 -12.99 1.73 -0.17
N GLN A 28 -12.80 0.54 -0.74
CA GLN A 28 -12.05 -0.55 -0.13
C GLN A 28 -10.83 -0.86 -0.99
N LEU A 29 -9.64 -0.67 -0.41
CA LEU A 29 -8.38 -1.09 -1.01
C LEU A 29 -8.17 -2.60 -0.81
N ASP A 30 -7.48 -3.21 -1.77
CA ASP A 30 -7.26 -4.66 -1.82
C ASP A 30 -5.96 -5.10 -1.13
N ASP A 31 -5.82 -6.40 -0.86
CA ASP A 31 -4.63 -7.01 -0.26
C ASP A 31 -3.39 -6.89 -1.15
N HIS A 32 -3.57 -6.70 -2.46
CA HIS A 32 -2.51 -6.43 -3.43
C HIS A 32 -2.16 -4.94 -3.58
N PHE A 33 -2.77 -4.05 -2.80
CA PHE A 33 -2.44 -2.61 -2.80
C PHE A 33 -1.10 -2.36 -2.09
N GLY A 34 -0.02 -2.83 -2.74
CA GLY A 34 1.35 -2.90 -2.27
C GLY A 34 2.31 -3.24 -3.43
N MET A 35 3.42 -3.91 -3.11
CA MET A 35 4.39 -4.40 -4.10
C MET A 35 4.99 -5.73 -3.61
N PRO A 36 4.89 -6.83 -4.40
CA PRO A 36 5.60 -8.07 -4.10
C PRO A 36 7.09 -7.81 -3.81
N VAL A 37 7.60 -8.40 -2.73
CA VAL A 37 8.92 -8.06 -2.18
C VAL A 37 10.07 -8.37 -3.14
N GLU A 38 9.87 -9.24 -4.11
CA GLU A 38 10.83 -9.58 -5.17
C GLU A 38 10.93 -8.50 -6.26
N LEU A 39 10.02 -7.53 -6.31
CA LEU A 39 9.95 -6.49 -7.34
C LEU A 39 10.60 -5.17 -6.90
N GLY A 40 10.57 -4.14 -7.77
CA GLY A 40 11.19 -2.83 -7.50
C GLY A 40 12.65 -2.71 -7.95
N TYR A 41 13.10 -3.63 -8.80
CA TYR A 41 14.44 -3.60 -9.40
C TYR A 41 14.45 -3.08 -10.86
N ASP A 42 13.34 -2.51 -11.32
CA ASP A 42 13.28 -1.82 -12.60
C ASP A 42 14.11 -0.52 -12.56
N SER A 43 14.52 -0.03 -13.73
CA SER A 43 15.44 1.12 -13.83
C SER A 43 14.89 2.39 -13.18
N PHE A 44 13.57 2.59 -13.20
CA PHE A 44 12.95 3.76 -12.57
C PHE A 44 13.03 3.66 -11.04
N THR A 45 12.62 2.54 -10.46
CA THR A 45 12.69 2.33 -9.00
C THR A 45 14.14 2.37 -8.50
N VAL A 46 15.08 1.75 -9.20
CA VAL A 46 16.51 1.79 -8.86
C VAL A 46 17.03 3.23 -8.93
N GLY A 47 16.64 3.98 -9.96
CA GLY A 47 17.02 5.39 -10.10
C GLY A 47 16.51 6.26 -8.94
N LEU A 48 15.27 6.04 -8.48
CA LEU A 48 14.73 6.72 -7.30
C LEU A 48 15.51 6.37 -6.03
N TYR A 49 15.78 5.08 -5.82
CA TYR A 49 16.55 4.65 -4.66
C TYR A 49 17.95 5.27 -4.64
N GLN A 50 18.64 5.27 -5.79
CA GLN A 50 19.95 5.91 -5.93
C GLN A 50 19.91 7.41 -5.61
N GLN A 51 18.87 8.14 -6.03
CA GLN A 51 18.70 9.56 -5.70
C GLN A 51 18.62 9.78 -4.18
N ASP A 52 17.86 8.94 -3.49
CA ASP A 52 17.70 9.00 -2.03
C ASP A 52 18.95 8.51 -1.26
N HIS A 53 19.81 7.72 -1.91
CA HIS A 53 20.94 7.02 -1.28
C HIS A 53 22.32 7.42 -1.83
N GLN A 54 22.45 8.62 -2.40
CA GLN A 54 23.73 9.18 -2.88
C GLN A 54 24.40 8.30 -3.97
N GLY A 55 23.59 7.75 -4.88
CA GLY A 55 24.03 6.92 -5.99
C GLY A 55 24.25 5.44 -5.64
N ARG A 56 24.00 5.02 -4.40
CA ARG A 56 24.11 3.61 -4.02
C ARG A 56 23.01 2.77 -4.67
N ASN A 57 23.38 1.58 -5.16
CA ASN A 57 22.43 0.59 -5.67
C ASN A 57 21.61 -0.02 -4.52
N PRO A 58 20.35 -0.42 -4.77
CA PRO A 58 19.60 -1.18 -3.78
C PRO A 58 20.26 -2.54 -3.53
N PRO A 59 20.11 -3.11 -2.31
CA PRO A 59 20.54 -4.45 -1.99
C PRO A 59 19.98 -5.50 -2.96
N SER A 60 20.79 -6.48 -3.34
CA SER A 60 20.35 -7.60 -4.19
C SER A 60 19.45 -8.60 -3.47
N TYR A 61 19.50 -8.62 -2.13
CA TYR A 61 18.61 -9.44 -1.31
C TYR A 61 17.27 -8.73 -1.10
N PRO A 62 16.14 -9.26 -1.60
CA PRO A 62 14.86 -8.53 -1.57
C PRO A 62 14.29 -8.31 -0.18
N LEU A 63 14.66 -9.15 0.79
CA LEU A 63 14.26 -9.06 2.19
C LEU A 63 15.26 -8.28 3.06
N GLU A 64 16.17 -7.52 2.44
CA GLU A 64 17.04 -6.62 3.19
C GLU A 64 16.17 -5.54 3.88
N PRO A 65 16.28 -5.36 5.22
CA PRO A 65 15.33 -4.52 5.97
C PRO A 65 15.24 -3.06 5.52
N GLU A 66 16.36 -2.42 5.17
CA GLU A 66 16.37 -1.04 4.72
C GLU A 66 15.68 -0.92 3.36
N TRP A 67 15.96 -1.84 2.44
CA TRP A 67 15.32 -1.89 1.14
C TRP A 67 13.81 -2.14 1.19
N MET A 68 13.37 -3.04 2.07
CA MET A 68 11.94 -3.26 2.33
C MET A 68 11.29 -2.00 2.89
N ARG A 69 11.91 -1.37 3.88
CA ARG A 69 11.39 -0.17 4.53
C ARG A 69 11.27 0.98 3.54
N TRP A 70 12.30 1.25 2.74
CA TRP A 70 12.29 2.34 1.77
C TRP A 70 11.15 2.19 0.76
N ARG A 71 10.98 1.00 0.16
CA ARG A 71 9.86 0.75 -0.79
C ARG A 71 8.50 0.86 -0.12
N ALA A 72 8.35 0.34 1.09
CA ALA A 72 7.11 0.50 1.86
C ALA A 72 6.82 1.98 2.13
N ASP A 73 7.83 2.80 2.43
CA ASP A 73 7.66 4.24 2.61
C ASP A 73 7.24 4.98 1.33
N GLN A 74 7.71 4.56 0.16
CA GLN A 74 7.19 5.08 -1.11
C GLN A 74 5.69 4.78 -1.28
N ILE A 75 5.27 3.55 -0.96
CA ILE A 75 3.84 3.16 -0.98
C ILE A 75 3.05 3.98 0.05
N ASN A 76 3.59 4.22 1.24
CA ASN A 76 2.96 5.05 2.27
C ASN A 76 2.68 6.48 1.79
N GLN A 77 3.59 7.09 1.02
CA GLN A 77 3.34 8.40 0.44
C GLN A 77 2.16 8.39 -0.53
N PHE A 78 2.02 7.31 -1.31
CA PHE A 78 0.89 7.18 -2.22
C PHE A 78 -0.44 6.96 -1.48
N ILE A 79 -0.47 6.10 -0.45
CA ILE A 79 -1.65 5.93 0.42
C ILE A 79 -2.07 7.26 1.05
N LYS A 80 -1.11 8.02 1.59
CA LYS A 80 -1.38 9.36 2.14
C LYS A 80 -2.00 10.29 1.10
N ARG A 81 -1.53 10.24 -0.15
CA ARG A 81 -2.07 11.02 -1.27
C ARG A 81 -3.52 10.60 -1.57
N ILE A 82 -3.80 9.30 -1.66
CA ILE A 82 -5.17 8.77 -1.86
C ILE A 82 -6.10 9.30 -0.77
N VAL A 83 -5.76 9.10 0.50
CA VAL A 83 -6.60 9.52 1.64
C VAL A 83 -6.86 11.02 1.60
N LYS A 84 -5.83 11.83 1.39
CA LYS A 84 -5.97 13.28 1.28
C LYS A 84 -6.91 13.68 0.14
N THR A 85 -6.78 13.05 -1.02
CA THR A 85 -7.65 13.33 -2.17
C THR A 85 -9.09 12.94 -1.89
N VAL A 86 -9.34 11.72 -1.40
CA VAL A 86 -10.69 11.24 -1.06
C VAL A 86 -11.36 12.18 -0.07
N LYS A 87 -10.70 12.48 1.04
CA LYS A 87 -11.23 13.36 2.09
C LYS A 87 -11.41 14.81 1.63
N SER A 88 -10.65 15.27 0.64
CA SER A 88 -10.84 16.62 0.06
C SER A 88 -12.08 16.74 -0.83
N ILE A 89 -12.52 15.63 -1.43
CA ILE A 89 -13.66 15.59 -2.35
C ILE A 89 -14.94 15.21 -1.60
N LYS A 90 -14.88 14.14 -0.79
CA LYS A 90 -16.00 13.61 -0.01
C LYS A 90 -15.52 13.35 1.43
N PRO A 91 -15.57 14.35 2.34
CA PRO A 91 -14.98 14.26 3.68
C PRO A 91 -15.46 13.07 4.52
N ASN A 92 -16.71 12.65 4.34
CA ASN A 92 -17.31 11.52 5.05
C ASN A 92 -17.11 10.17 4.34
N CYS A 93 -16.43 10.13 3.18
CA CYS A 93 -16.16 8.90 2.46
C CYS A 93 -15.13 8.06 3.21
N LEU A 94 -15.48 6.83 3.56
CA LEU A 94 -14.59 5.90 4.26
C LEU A 94 -13.45 5.45 3.35
N VAL A 95 -12.24 5.36 3.91
CA VAL A 95 -11.13 4.66 3.27
C VAL A 95 -10.83 3.39 4.05
N THR A 96 -11.12 2.25 3.45
CA THR A 96 -11.00 0.93 4.09
C THR A 96 -9.98 0.05 3.37
N LEU A 97 -9.54 -1.02 4.01
CA LEU A 97 -8.59 -1.98 3.44
C LEU A 97 -9.00 -3.39 3.83
N SER A 98 -8.88 -4.33 2.90
CA SER A 98 -9.01 -5.76 3.18
C SER A 98 -7.70 -6.49 2.92
N PRO A 99 -6.80 -6.58 3.93
CA PRO A 99 -5.45 -7.11 3.71
C PRO A 99 -5.28 -8.53 4.26
N ASN A 100 -4.13 -9.13 3.93
CA ASN A 100 -3.59 -10.29 4.65
C ASN A 100 -3.15 -9.91 6.08
N SER A 101 -2.82 -10.90 6.90
CA SER A 101 -2.25 -10.68 8.25
C SER A 101 -0.99 -9.82 8.20
N GLN A 102 -0.74 -9.05 9.28
CA GLN A 102 0.24 -7.96 9.29
C GLN A 102 1.61 -8.41 8.81
N THR A 103 2.09 -9.53 9.37
CA THR A 103 3.40 -10.09 9.05
C THR A 103 3.47 -10.51 7.59
N PHE A 104 2.42 -11.13 7.05
CA PHE A 104 2.38 -11.57 5.67
C PHE A 104 2.35 -10.37 4.70
N ALA A 105 1.44 -9.43 4.93
CA ALA A 105 1.24 -8.25 4.11
C ALA A 105 2.53 -7.40 3.98
N TYR A 106 3.24 -7.17 5.09
CA TYR A 106 4.50 -6.44 5.04
C TYR A 106 5.63 -7.26 4.42
N LYS A 107 5.80 -8.52 4.85
CA LYS A 107 6.93 -9.35 4.44
C LYS A 107 6.93 -9.63 2.93
N TYR A 108 5.77 -9.92 2.36
CA TYR A 108 5.66 -10.35 0.97
C TYR A 108 5.16 -9.27 0.03
N TYR A 109 4.44 -8.25 0.52
CA TYR A 109 3.83 -7.22 -0.32
C TYR A 109 4.19 -5.79 0.09
N LEU A 110 5.10 -5.60 1.04
CA LEU A 110 5.54 -4.28 1.52
C LEU A 110 4.37 -3.39 1.99
N GLN A 111 3.23 -4.00 2.32
CA GLN A 111 2.00 -3.34 2.69
C GLN A 111 1.99 -3.08 4.21
N ASP A 112 2.38 -1.86 4.59
CA ASP A 112 2.52 -1.42 6.00
C ASP A 112 1.19 -0.94 6.60
N TRP A 113 0.15 -1.77 6.49
CA TRP A 113 -1.22 -1.38 6.84
C TRP A 113 -1.39 -1.03 8.31
N PHE A 114 -0.60 -1.62 9.21
CA PHE A 114 -0.67 -1.31 10.64
C PHE A 114 -0.33 0.16 10.89
N SER A 115 0.70 0.69 10.22
CA SER A 115 1.03 2.10 10.32
C SER A 115 -0.06 2.99 9.73
N TRP A 116 -0.76 2.53 8.69
CA TRP A 116 -1.86 3.28 8.06
C TRP A 116 -3.04 3.41 9.01
N VAL A 117 -3.40 2.33 9.71
CA VAL A 117 -4.42 2.35 10.76
C VAL A 117 -4.01 3.29 11.90
N GLN A 118 -2.78 3.19 12.41
CA GLN A 118 -2.28 4.07 13.48
C GLN A 118 -2.31 5.57 13.12
N ARG A 119 -2.15 5.89 11.84
CA ARG A 119 -2.19 7.27 11.32
C ARG A 119 -3.62 7.75 11.01
N GLY A 120 -4.63 6.90 11.16
CA GLY A 120 -6.03 7.20 10.79
C GLY A 120 -6.24 7.31 9.29
N TRP A 121 -5.39 6.68 8.48
CA TRP A 121 -5.52 6.65 7.02
C TRP A 121 -6.50 5.60 6.54
N ILE A 122 -6.57 4.48 7.27
CA ILE A 122 -7.53 3.40 7.06
C ILE A 122 -8.48 3.38 8.25
N GLU A 123 -9.77 3.56 7.98
CA GLU A 123 -10.83 3.68 8.99
C GLU A 123 -11.48 2.34 9.32
N GLU A 124 -11.43 1.38 8.39
CA GLU A 124 -11.90 0.02 8.59
C GLU A 124 -10.95 -0.99 7.96
N LEU A 125 -10.69 -2.08 8.68
CA LEU A 125 -9.78 -3.15 8.29
C LEU A 125 -10.54 -4.48 8.26
N ILE A 126 -10.65 -5.10 7.09
CA ILE A 126 -11.37 -6.37 6.89
C ILE A 126 -10.34 -7.47 6.61
N LEU A 127 -9.77 -8.03 7.68
CA LEU A 127 -8.66 -8.97 7.58
C LEU A 127 -9.06 -10.26 6.86
N GLN A 128 -8.28 -10.63 5.85
CA GLN A 128 -8.47 -11.83 5.05
C GLN A 128 -7.85 -13.06 5.75
N VAL A 129 -8.57 -13.61 6.74
CA VAL A 129 -8.12 -14.79 7.49
C VAL A 129 -8.56 -16.08 6.80
N TYR A 130 -7.90 -16.41 5.69
CA TYR A 130 -8.15 -17.66 4.98
C TYR A 130 -7.20 -18.75 5.49
N ARG A 131 -7.69 -19.62 6.36
CA ARG A 131 -6.94 -20.77 6.90
C ARG A 131 -7.72 -22.04 6.64
N ASP A 132 -7.00 -23.09 6.24
CA ASP A 132 -7.56 -24.41 5.93
C ASP A 132 -7.86 -25.25 7.18
N ASN A 133 -7.42 -24.79 8.35
CA ASN A 133 -7.65 -25.44 9.62
C ASN A 133 -7.75 -24.45 10.81
N LEU A 134 -8.44 -24.88 11.86
CA LEU A 134 -8.71 -24.06 13.05
C LEU A 134 -7.45 -23.67 13.82
N SER A 135 -6.45 -24.54 13.89
CA SER A 135 -5.22 -24.26 14.63
C SER A 135 -4.46 -23.09 14.01
N ALA A 136 -4.39 -23.03 12.68
CA ALA A 136 -3.76 -21.92 11.96
C ALA A 136 -4.60 -20.63 12.03
N PHE A 137 -5.93 -20.73 12.09
CA PHE A 137 -6.80 -19.57 12.30
C PHE A 137 -6.57 -18.91 13.66
N GLN A 138 -6.35 -19.71 14.71
CA GLN A 138 -6.16 -19.23 16.08
C GLN A 138 -4.82 -18.52 16.33
N THR A 139 -3.85 -18.63 15.41
CA THR A 139 -2.52 -18.02 15.55
C THR A 139 -2.38 -16.67 14.83
N GLU A 140 -3.42 -16.23 14.12
CA GLU A 140 -3.44 -14.94 13.41
C GLU A 140 -3.82 -13.76 14.29
#